data_AF-A0A1Z8LP84-F1
#
_entry.id   AF-A0A1Z8LP84-F1
#
_cell.length_a   1.000
_cell.length_b   1.000
_cell.length_c   1.000
_cell.angle_alpha   90.00
_cell.angle_beta   90.00
_cell.angle_gamma   90.00
#
_symmetry.space_group_name_H-M   'P 1'
#
loop_
_entity.id
_entity.type
_entity.pdbx_description
1 polymer ?
#
loop_
_entity_poly.entity_id
_entity_poly.type
_entity_poly.pdbx_seq_one_letter_code
_entity_poly.pdbx_strand_id
1 'polypeptide(L)' 'MEKLELVRFLSLSIEELIEKAETEEPATAGTTVDEAEETLALAASILARMTKVGSETREAA' A
#
# COMPACT_ATOMS: atom_id res chain seq x y z
N MET A 1 2.34 -8.18 -14.20
CA MET A 1 2.07 -6.89 -13.56
C MET A 1 3.39 -6.34 -13.05
N GLU A 2 3.77 -5.16 -13.52
CA GLU A 2 5.00 -4.47 -13.09
C GLU A 2 4.88 -3.97 -11.65
N LYS A 3 6.00 -3.77 -10.94
CA LYS A 3 5.96 -3.35 -9.51
C LYS A 3 5.24 -2.03 -9.29
N LEU A 4 5.33 -1.09 -10.23
CA LEU A 4 4.62 0.19 -10.18
C LEU A 4 3.11 0.02 -10.40
N GLU A 5 2.70 -0.92 -11.26
CA GLU A 5 1.29 -1.27 -11.45
C GLU A 5 0.71 -1.89 -10.18
N LEU A 6 1.47 -2.75 -9.49
CA LEU A 6 1.07 -3.33 -8.21
C LEU A 6 0.90 -2.25 -7.13
N VAL A 7 1.82 -1.30 -7.02
CA VAL A 7 1.69 -0.19 -6.06
C VAL A 7 0.46 0.66 -6.38
N ARG A 8 0.20 0.97 -7.67
CA ARG A 8 -1.01 1.70 -8.08
C ARG A 8 -2.29 0.95 -7.73
N PHE A 9 -2.32 -0.36 -7.96
CA PHE A 9 -3.46 -1.20 -7.59
C PHE A 9 -3.71 -1.13 -6.07
N LEU A 10 -2.67 -1.29 -5.26
CA LEU A 10 -2.80 -1.20 -3.80
C LEU A 10 -3.27 0.20 -3.34
N SER A 11 -2.81 1.27 -3.98
CA SER A 11 -3.29 2.63 -3.69
C SER A 11 -4.79 2.79 -3.94
N LEU A 12 -5.30 2.29 -5.07
CA LEU A 12 -6.74 2.32 -5.36
C LEU A 12 -7.54 1.48 -4.35
N SER A 13 -7.02 0.30 -3.97
CA SER A 13 -7.67 -0.53 -2.94
C SER A 13 -7.71 0.16 -1.57
N ILE A 14 -6.69 0.94 -1.21
CA ILE A 14 -6.70 1.75 0.02
C ILE A 14 -7.78 2.82 -0.04
N GLU A 15 -7.89 3.54 -1.17
CA GLU A 15 -8.94 4.55 -1.38
C GLU A 15 -10.34 3.92 -1.21
N GLU A 16 -10.58 2.77 -1.84
CA GLU A 16 -11.84 2.03 -1.71
C GLU A 16 -12.14 1.59 -0.26
N LEU A 17 -11.12 1.14 0.49
CA LEU A 17 -11.29 0.75 1.89
C LEU A 17 -11.62 1.95 2.79
N ILE A 18 -10.97 3.09 2.56
CA ILE A 18 -11.27 4.32 3.31
C ILE A 18 -12.69 4.81 3.01
N GLU A 19 -13.09 4.87 1.73
CA GLU A 19 -14.46 5.24 1.34
C GLU A 19 -15.51 4.29 1.95
N LYS A 20 -15.20 2.99 1.99
CA LYS A 20 -16.05 2.00 2.65
C LYS A 20 -16.18 2.27 4.15
N ALA A 21 -15.07 2.51 4.84
CA ALA A 21 -15.06 2.77 6.28
C ALA A 21 -15.87 4.02 6.67
N GLU A 22 -15.92 5.05 5.82
CA GLU A 22 -16.71 6.27 6.06
C GLU A 22 -18.23 6.03 6.16
N THR A 23 -18.71 4.95 5.55
CA THR A 23 -20.14 4.61 5.51
C THR A 23 -20.54 3.46 6.43
N GLU A 24 -19.55 2.86 7.11
CA GLU A 24 -19.74 1.71 7.99
C GLU A 24 -20.13 2.10 9.42
N GLU A 25 -20.73 1.15 10.13
CA GLU A 25 -20.93 1.28 11.57
C GLU A 25 -19.57 1.39 12.27
N PRO A 26 -19.44 2.19 13.36
CA PRO A 26 -18.16 2.41 14.02
C PRO A 26 -17.41 1.13 14.43
N ALA A 27 -18.16 0.08 14.78
CA ALA A 27 -17.60 -1.22 15.16
C ALA A 27 -16.94 -1.96 14.00
N THR A 28 -17.39 -1.76 12.75
CA THR A 28 -16.82 -2.38 11.55
C THR A 28 -15.85 -1.47 10.83
N ALA A 29 -16.07 -0.15 10.91
CA ALA A 29 -15.19 0.87 10.32
C ALA A 29 -13.75 0.74 10.84
N GLY A 30 -13.56 0.41 12.13
CA GLY A 30 -12.23 0.16 12.70
C GLY A 30 -11.49 -0.96 11.97
N THR A 31 -12.15 -2.11 11.75
CA THR A 31 -11.56 -3.24 11.03
C THR A 31 -11.22 -2.87 9.58
N THR A 32 -12.11 -2.13 8.90
CA THR A 32 -11.87 -1.70 7.52
C THR A 32 -10.70 -0.70 7.41
N VAL A 33 -10.51 0.15 8.43
CA VAL A 33 -9.32 1.01 8.52
C VAL A 33 -8.05 0.20 8.76
N ASP A 34 -8.08 -0.80 9.64
CA ASP A 34 -6.93 -1.69 9.88
C ASP A 34 -6.50 -2.40 8.57
N GLU A 35 -7.46 -2.88 7.76
CA GLU A 35 -7.19 -3.47 6.45
C GLU A 35 -6.53 -2.46 5.48
N ALA A 36 -6.95 -1.20 5.50
CA ALA A 36 -6.36 -0.14 4.69
C ALA A 36 -4.90 0.13 5.12
N GLU A 37 -4.62 0.13 6.43
CA GLU A 37 -3.27 0.30 6.97
C GLU A 37 -2.33 -0.85 6.59
N GLU A 38 -2.79 -2.10 6.68
CA GLU A 38 -2.02 -3.28 6.25
C GLU A 38 -1.69 -3.20 4.75
N THR A 39 -2.66 -2.77 3.94
CA THR A 39 -2.50 -2.59 2.49
C THR A 39 -1.48 -1.49 2.17
N LEU A 40 -1.52 -0.38 2.92
CA LEU A 40 -0.54 0.70 2.81
C LEU A 40 0.86 0.22 3.18
N ALA A 41 1.00 -0.54 4.27
CA ALA A 41 2.28 -1.11 4.68
C ALA A 41 2.88 -2.02 3.60
N LEU A 42 2.05 -2.82 2.93
CA LEU A 42 2.48 -3.64 1.80
C LEU A 42 2.99 -2.79 0.64
N ALA A 43 2.24 -1.77 0.23
CA ALA A 43 2.63 -0.85 -0.85
C ALA A 43 3.95 -0.15 -0.54
N ALA A 44 4.11 0.36 0.69
CA ALA A 44 5.33 0.98 1.17
C ALA A 44 6.52 0.01 1.15
N SER A 45 6.32 -1.26 1.53
CA SER A 45 7.37 -2.29 1.49
C SER A 45 7.87 -2.57 0.08
N ILE A 46 7.00 -2.47 -0.93
CA ILE A 46 7.35 -2.69 -2.34
C ILE A 46 8.21 -1.52 -2.82
N LEU A 47 7.76 -0.28 -2.55
CA LEU A 47 8.51 0.93 -2.88
C LEU A 47 9.90 0.95 -2.23
N ALA A 48 9.98 0.63 -0.94
CA ALA A 48 11.25 0.57 -0.21
C ALA A 48 12.23 -0.45 -0.80
N ARG A 49 11.73 -1.59 -1.29
CA ARG A 49 12.57 -2.59 -1.97
C ARG A 49 13.04 -2.10 -3.34
N MET A 50 12.21 -1.35 -4.06
CA MET A 50 12.59 -0.78 -5.35
C MET A 50 13.71 0.26 -5.20
N THR A 51 13.65 1.11 -4.17
CA THR A 51 14.69 2.11 -3.90
C THR A 51 15.99 1.47 -3.44
N LYS A 52 15.94 0.44 -2.59
CA LYS A 52 17.11 -0.32 -2.13
C LYS A 52 17.86 -1.02 -3.28
N VAL A 53 17.13 -1.68 -4.20
CA VAL A 53 17.75 -2.31 -5.38
C VAL A 53 18.46 -1.27 -6.25
N GLY A 54 17.88 -0.07 -6.38
CA GLY A 54 18.46 1.04 -7.14
C GLY A 54 19.64 1.75 -6.45
N SER A 55 19.85 1.57 -5.14
CA SER A 55 21.03 2.10 -4.42
C SER A 55 22.19 1.11 -4.45
N GLU A 56 21.92 -0.19 -4.25
CA GLU A 56 22.95 -1.24 -4.30
C GLU A 56 23.59 -1.36 -5.70
N THR A 57 22.83 -1.12 -6.78
CA THR A 57 23.38 -1.05 -8.14
C THR A 57 24.22 0.19 -8.42
N ARG A 58 24.03 1.28 -7.66
CA ARG A 58 24.80 2.52 -7.81
C ARG A 58 26.10 2.52 -7.01
N GLU A 59 26.15 1.83 -5.88
CA GLU A 59 27.39 1.68 -5.09
C GLU A 59 28.36 0.65 -5.68
N ALA A 60 27.87 -0.25 -6.54
CA ALA A 60 28.67 -1.30 -7.18
C ALA A 60 29.23 -0.93 -8.57
N ALA A 61 28.95 0.28 -9.10
CA ALA A 61 29.36 0.77 -10.42
C ALA A 61 30.33 1.95 -10.31
#